data_AF-A0A1I2M3H5-F1
#
_entry.id   AF-A0A1I2M3H5-F1
#
_cell.length_a   1.000
_cell.length_b   1.000
_cell.length_c   1.000
_cell.angle_alpha   90.00
_cell.angle_beta   90.00
_cell.angle_gamma   90.00
#
_symmetry.space_group_name_H-M   'P 1'
#
loop_
_entity.id
_entity.type
_entity.pdbx_description
1 polymer ?
#
loop_
_entity_poly.entity_id
_entity_poly.type
_entity_poly.pdbx_seq_one_letter_code
_entity_poly.pdbx_strand_id
1 'polypeptide(L)'
;MFDVDWMGLLTREVLRGRAPDLIAETCAWAVGMSDQPHHVRSGGRIVATGLTVGERAAHGLPLSGDEDGRLDLGDARPGSFQAALNSVDRHGTVAADRFDADVLHPFVQATCLAAAEQARRTRPGAWAELADDVGEEEADLGDVLRAGGWEAPLRIDAEHLVLAALGDVPLIEVEAEGLPLSLVRAAEAVTRAAAAPPDPGPPPEDLAGSLFLAEAAVTATGAPLPVGPDSAERLVEEMLAHGLDAEEVPGVLPHLPVQQATADEVVAILRAAGIG
;
A
#
# COMPACT_ATOMS: atom_id res chain seq x y z
N MET A 1 -6.10 -40.15 4.65
CA MET A 1 -4.72 -39.86 5.11
C MET A 1 -4.80 -38.46 5.68
N PHE A 2 -4.35 -38.20 6.91
CA PHE A 2 -4.28 -36.82 7.39
C PHE A 2 -3.16 -36.16 6.61
N ASP A 3 -3.51 -35.43 5.56
CA ASP A 3 -2.53 -34.55 4.96
C ASP A 3 -2.26 -33.46 6.00
N VAL A 4 -1.09 -33.52 6.60
CA VAL A 4 -0.67 -32.51 7.56
C VAL A 4 -0.59 -31.23 6.75
N ASP A 5 -1.31 -30.17 7.15
CA ASP A 5 -1.24 -28.84 6.52
C ASP A 5 0.19 -28.29 6.68
N TRP A 6 1.06 -28.77 5.80
CA TRP A 6 2.49 -28.58 5.86
C TRP A 6 2.81 -27.14 5.48
N MET A 7 1.96 -26.51 4.66
CA MET A 7 2.02 -25.09 4.37
C MET A 7 1.69 -24.27 5.61
N GLY A 8 0.60 -24.58 6.32
CA GLY A 8 0.29 -23.91 7.58
C GLY A 8 1.35 -24.10 8.67
N LEU A 9 2.09 -25.20 8.67
CA LEU A 9 3.26 -25.36 9.55
C LEU A 9 4.44 -24.51 9.11
N LEU A 10 4.72 -24.46 7.80
CA LEU A 10 5.83 -23.71 7.24
C LEU A 10 5.62 -22.20 7.39
N THR A 11 4.42 -21.68 7.14
CA THR A 11 4.11 -20.25 7.32
C THR A 11 4.29 -19.81 8.77
N ARG A 12 3.90 -20.66 9.74
CA ARG A 12 4.16 -20.42 11.18
C ARG A 12 5.64 -20.49 11.54
N GLU A 13 6.40 -21.40 10.93
CA GLU A 13 7.85 -21.46 11.11
C GLU A 13 8.52 -20.17 10.63
N VAL A 14 8.16 -19.71 9.43
CA VAL A 14 8.66 -18.45 8.87
C VAL A 14 8.24 -17.25 9.73
N LEU A 15 6.98 -17.19 10.19
CA LEU A 15 6.51 -16.15 11.09
C LEU A 15 7.35 -16.08 12.37
N ARG A 16 7.66 -17.22 13.00
CA ARG A 16 8.52 -17.24 14.20
C ARG A 16 9.93 -16.72 13.91
N GLY A 17 10.48 -17.03 12.73
CA GLY A 17 11.77 -16.50 12.29
C GLY A 17 11.75 -14.99 12.06
N ARG A 18 10.61 -14.44 11.61
CA ARG A 18 10.42 -13.01 11.34
C ARG A 18 9.79 -12.23 12.49
N ALA A 19 9.55 -12.86 13.64
CA ALA A 19 8.92 -12.22 14.79
C ALA A 19 9.61 -10.91 15.23
N PRO A 20 10.95 -10.81 15.28
CA PRO A 20 11.62 -9.54 15.60
C PRO A 20 11.29 -8.42 14.61
N ASP A 21 11.20 -8.73 13.32
CA ASP A 21 10.85 -7.76 12.28
C ASP A 21 9.41 -7.25 12.45
N LEU A 22 8.48 -8.16 12.80
CA LEU A 22 7.08 -7.79 13.07
C LEU A 22 6.97 -6.85 14.26
N ILE A 23 7.69 -7.16 15.35
CA ILE A 23 7.72 -6.31 16.55
C ILE A 23 8.33 -4.95 16.22
N ALA A 24 9.45 -4.91 15.48
CA ALA A 24 10.07 -3.66 15.08
C ALA A 24 9.13 -2.78 14.23
N GLU A 25 8.46 -3.36 13.23
CA GLU A 25 7.50 -2.63 12.38
C GLU A 25 6.30 -2.14 13.20
N THR A 26 5.83 -2.93 14.16
CA THR A 26 4.78 -2.54 15.10
C THR A 26 5.19 -1.35 15.96
N CYS A 27 6.40 -1.39 16.55
CA CYS A 27 6.93 -0.28 17.32
C CYS A 27 7.06 0.99 16.46
N ALA A 28 7.55 0.86 15.22
CA ALA A 28 7.68 1.99 14.29
C ALA A 28 6.32 2.60 13.92
N TRP A 29 5.29 1.78 13.70
CA TRP A 29 3.93 2.23 13.44
C TRP A 29 3.33 2.96 14.66
N ALA A 30 3.60 2.48 15.87
CA ALA A 30 3.12 3.08 17.11
C ALA A 30 3.60 4.53 17.30
N VAL A 31 4.80 4.88 16.81
CA VAL A 31 5.30 6.27 16.81
C VAL A 31 4.33 7.20 16.08
N GLY A 32 3.95 6.83 14.86
CA GLY A 32 3.05 7.64 14.03
C GLY A 32 1.62 7.72 14.58
N MET A 33 1.17 6.69 15.31
CA MET A 33 -0.10 6.67 16.03
C MET A 33 -0.05 7.60 17.26
N SER A 34 1.03 7.57 18.03
CA SER A 34 1.20 8.35 19.24
C SER A 34 1.08 9.86 19.01
N ASP A 35 1.66 10.33 17.91
CA ASP A 35 1.61 11.74 17.49
C ASP A 35 0.21 12.19 17.01
N GLN A 36 -0.74 11.28 16.81
CA GLN A 36 -2.07 11.63 16.34
C GLN A 36 -2.90 12.32 17.44
N PRO A 37 -3.77 13.28 17.08
CA PRO A 37 -4.75 13.81 18.02
C PRO A 37 -5.69 12.72 18.54
N HIS A 38 -5.89 12.66 19.85
CA HIS A 38 -6.76 11.66 20.48
C HIS A 38 -8.24 12.09 20.41
N HIS A 39 -9.09 11.16 19.98
CA HIS A 39 -10.53 11.33 19.90
C HIS A 39 -11.25 10.30 20.77
N VAL A 40 -12.48 10.61 21.17
CA VAL A 40 -13.37 9.70 21.90
C VAL A 40 -14.79 9.80 21.35
N ARG A 41 -15.53 8.70 21.37
CA ARG A 41 -16.97 8.73 21.10
C ARG A 41 -17.73 9.11 22.36
N SER A 42 -18.57 10.13 22.25
CA SER A 42 -19.45 10.59 23.32
C SER A 42 -20.82 10.92 22.76
N GLY A 43 -21.84 10.19 23.21
CA GLY A 43 -23.21 10.36 22.73
C GLY A 43 -23.33 10.12 21.21
N GLY A 44 -22.61 9.13 20.70
CA GLY A 44 -22.58 8.79 19.27
C GLY A 44 -21.79 9.75 18.38
N ARG A 45 -21.08 10.74 18.93
CA ARG A 45 -20.27 11.71 18.17
C ARG A 45 -18.79 11.55 18.50
N ILE A 46 -17.93 11.73 17.50
CA ILE A 46 -16.47 11.75 17.67
C ILE A 46 -16.04 13.15 18.10
N VAL A 47 -15.34 13.24 19.25
CA VAL A 47 -14.89 14.50 19.83
C VAL A 47 -13.39 14.44 20.11
N ALA A 48 -12.67 15.46 19.67
CA ALA A 48 -11.25 15.61 19.98
C ALA A 48 -11.07 15.98 21.46
N THR A 49 -10.09 15.36 22.10
CA THR A 49 -9.80 15.58 23.53
C THR A 49 -8.76 16.69 23.79
N GLY A 50 -8.12 17.20 22.74
CA GLY A 50 -7.15 18.29 22.80
C GLY A 50 -5.72 17.89 23.13
N LEU A 51 -5.44 16.59 23.32
CA LEU A 51 -4.11 16.02 23.50
C LEU A 51 -3.84 14.97 22.42
N THR A 52 -2.57 14.62 22.20
CA THR A 52 -2.24 13.45 21.38
C THR A 52 -2.51 12.14 22.11
N VAL A 53 -2.49 11.02 21.39
CA VAL A 53 -2.59 9.67 21.98
C VAL A 53 -1.43 9.44 22.95
N GLY A 54 -0.20 9.79 22.55
CA GLY A 54 1.01 9.67 23.37
C GLY A 54 0.98 10.48 24.65
N GLU A 55 0.61 11.76 24.57
CA GLU A 55 0.55 12.64 25.74
C GLU A 55 -0.46 12.11 26.77
N ARG A 56 -1.61 11.61 26.32
CA ARG A 56 -2.60 10.99 27.21
C ARG A 56 -2.08 9.71 27.84
N ALA A 57 -1.43 8.86 27.03
CA ALA A 57 -0.84 7.61 27.51
C ALA A 57 0.19 7.88 28.61
N ALA A 58 1.08 8.86 28.40
CA ALA A 58 2.10 9.27 29.37
C ALA A 58 1.51 9.82 30.66
N HIS A 59 0.33 10.47 30.60
CA HIS A 59 -0.41 10.91 31.77
C HIS A 59 -1.30 9.84 32.41
N GLY A 60 -1.30 8.60 31.89
CA GLY A 60 -2.15 7.51 32.36
C GLY A 60 -3.64 7.78 32.17
N LEU A 61 -3.99 8.66 31.23
CA LEU A 61 -5.37 9.00 30.92
C LEU A 61 -5.99 7.91 30.02
N PRO A 62 -7.31 7.68 30.09
CA PRO A 62 -7.98 6.72 29.21
C PRO A 62 -7.79 7.08 27.74
N LEU A 63 -7.51 6.04 26.93
CA LEU A 63 -7.32 6.11 25.47
C LEU A 63 -8.50 5.52 24.68
N SER A 64 -9.40 4.80 25.33
CA SER A 64 -10.66 4.32 24.77
C SER A 64 -11.84 4.88 25.56
N GLY A 65 -12.96 5.09 24.87
CA GLY A 65 -14.25 5.40 25.50
C GLY A 65 -15.02 4.12 25.84
N ASP A 66 -16.08 4.24 26.65
CA ASP A 66 -16.95 3.12 27.01
C ASP A 66 -17.70 2.51 25.81
N GLU A 67 -17.81 3.25 24.71
CA GLU A 67 -18.49 2.87 23.47
C GLU A 67 -17.53 2.39 22.36
N ASP A 68 -16.22 2.44 22.61
CA ASP A 68 -15.18 2.22 21.59
C ASP A 68 -14.27 1.03 21.94
N GLY A 69 -13.49 0.55 20.95
CA GLY A 69 -12.53 -0.55 21.11
C GLY A 69 -13.04 -1.89 20.59
N ARG A 70 -12.12 -2.80 20.24
CA ARG A 70 -12.50 -4.16 19.83
C ARG A 70 -12.70 -5.02 21.07
N LEU A 71 -13.79 -5.78 21.10
CA LEU A 71 -14.15 -6.64 22.25
C LEU A 71 -13.12 -7.75 22.51
N ASP A 72 -12.45 -8.23 21.48
CA ASP A 72 -11.43 -9.28 21.57
C ASP A 72 -10.10 -8.78 22.17
N LEU A 73 -9.84 -7.46 22.13
CA LEU A 73 -8.71 -6.85 22.83
C LEU A 73 -8.98 -6.71 24.34
N GLY A 74 -10.21 -6.82 24.83
CA GLY A 74 -10.49 -6.82 26.27
C GLY A 74 -10.02 -5.58 27.05
N ASP A 75 -9.91 -5.71 28.37
CA ASP A 75 -9.55 -4.61 29.28
C ASP A 75 -8.05 -4.33 29.24
N ALA A 76 -7.65 -3.25 28.57
CA ALA A 76 -6.27 -2.84 28.48
C ALA A 76 -5.83 -1.99 29.70
N ARG A 77 -4.55 -2.15 30.10
CA ARG A 77 -3.95 -1.26 31.09
C ARG A 77 -3.88 0.18 30.55
N PRO A 78 -4.31 1.21 31.31
CA PRO A 78 -4.23 2.60 30.84
C PRO A 78 -2.81 2.99 30.41
N GLY A 79 -2.71 3.57 29.21
CA GLY A 79 -1.44 4.01 28.61
C GLY A 79 -0.58 2.89 28.01
N SER A 80 -1.07 1.64 27.95
CA SER A 80 -0.37 0.56 27.24
C SER A 80 -0.59 0.62 25.72
N PHE A 81 0.22 -0.12 24.97
CA PHE A 81 0.04 -0.29 23.53
C PHE A 81 -1.36 -0.84 23.18
N GLN A 82 -1.87 -1.82 23.92
CA GLN A 82 -3.20 -2.37 23.73
C GLN A 82 -4.31 -1.34 24.00
N ALA A 83 -4.11 -0.44 24.97
CA ALA A 83 -5.04 0.67 25.19
C ALA A 83 -5.04 1.65 24.01
N ALA A 84 -3.88 1.86 23.39
CA ALA A 84 -3.77 2.67 22.19
C ALA A 84 -4.45 2.02 20.98
N LEU A 85 -4.35 0.70 20.80
CA LEU A 85 -5.08 -0.04 19.76
C LEU A 85 -6.60 0.08 19.89
N ASN A 86 -7.12 0.23 21.11
CA ASN A 86 -8.54 0.47 21.37
C ASN A 86 -9.00 1.92 21.17
N SER A 87 -8.09 2.85 20.85
CA SER A 87 -8.46 4.24 20.57
C SER A 87 -9.11 4.40 19.21
N VAL A 88 -9.82 5.51 19.01
CA VAL A 88 -10.46 5.86 17.72
C VAL A 88 -9.86 7.13 17.13
N ASP A 89 -9.86 7.19 15.80
CA ASP A 89 -9.48 8.39 15.07
C ASP A 89 -10.65 9.37 14.89
N ARG A 90 -10.40 10.47 14.16
CA ARG A 90 -11.40 11.51 13.86
C ARG A 90 -12.61 11.01 13.07
N HIS A 91 -12.49 9.87 12.39
CA HIS A 91 -13.55 9.24 11.62
C HIS A 91 -14.29 8.17 12.45
N GLY A 92 -13.80 7.88 13.66
CA GLY A 92 -14.33 6.84 14.53
C GLY A 92 -13.85 5.44 14.15
N THR A 93 -12.80 5.33 13.33
CA THR A 93 -12.15 4.06 13.02
C THR A 93 -11.24 3.66 14.18
N VAL A 94 -11.30 2.39 14.58
CA VAL A 94 -10.49 1.87 15.68
C VAL A 94 -9.04 1.71 15.21
N ALA A 95 -8.09 2.10 16.06
CA ALA A 95 -6.68 2.04 15.70
C ALA A 95 -6.20 0.62 15.41
N ALA A 96 -6.78 -0.40 16.06
CA ALA A 96 -6.56 -1.81 15.74
C ALA A 96 -6.90 -2.16 14.28
N ASP A 97 -7.99 -1.64 13.72
CA ASP A 97 -8.35 -1.90 12.32
C ASP A 97 -7.33 -1.29 11.34
N ARG A 98 -6.77 -0.13 11.73
CA ARG A 98 -5.68 0.49 10.98
C ARG A 98 -4.37 -0.29 11.13
N PHE A 99 -4.07 -0.78 12.32
CA PHE A 99 -2.92 -1.64 12.56
C PHE A 99 -2.98 -2.92 11.71
N ASP A 100 -4.17 -3.52 11.60
CA ASP A 100 -4.42 -4.67 10.74
C ASP A 100 -4.09 -4.36 9.27
N ALA A 101 -4.62 -3.25 8.76
CA ALA A 101 -4.45 -2.84 7.37
C ALA A 101 -3.03 -2.38 7.04
N ASP A 102 -2.41 -1.60 7.92
CA ASP A 102 -1.13 -0.93 7.68
C ASP A 102 0.07 -1.86 7.96
N VAL A 103 -0.06 -2.79 8.92
CA VAL A 103 1.07 -3.60 9.43
C VAL A 103 0.80 -5.10 9.31
N LEU A 104 -0.24 -5.64 9.97
CA LEU A 104 -0.40 -7.09 10.10
C LEU A 104 -0.70 -7.76 8.76
N HIS A 105 -1.65 -7.25 7.98
CA HIS A 105 -2.01 -7.84 6.69
C HIS A 105 -0.85 -7.86 5.70
N PRO A 106 -0.15 -6.73 5.42
CA PRO A 106 1.00 -6.74 4.52
C PRO A 106 2.13 -7.63 5.02
N PHE A 107 2.41 -7.64 6.32
CA PHE A 107 3.47 -8.45 6.90
C PHE A 107 3.19 -9.95 6.77
N VAL A 108 1.95 -10.37 7.04
CA VAL A 108 1.52 -11.77 6.91
C VAL A 108 1.53 -12.21 5.45
N GLN A 109 1.04 -11.38 4.52
CA GLN A 109 1.11 -11.67 3.09
C GLN A 109 2.56 -11.91 2.65
N ALA A 110 3.48 -11.01 3.02
CA ALA A 110 4.91 -11.17 2.73
C ALA A 110 5.51 -12.43 3.38
N THR A 111 5.04 -12.81 4.57
CA THR A 111 5.47 -14.02 5.29
C THR A 111 5.01 -15.29 4.57
N CYS A 112 3.76 -15.34 4.13
CA CYS A 112 3.23 -16.43 3.32
C CYS A 112 3.98 -16.56 2.00
N LEU A 113 4.29 -15.44 1.33
CA LEU A 113 5.05 -15.46 0.09
C LEU A 113 6.48 -16.01 0.29
N ALA A 114 7.17 -15.58 1.34
CA ALA A 114 8.49 -16.12 1.69
C ALA A 114 8.44 -17.63 1.98
N ALA A 115 7.37 -18.09 2.65
CA ALA A 115 7.13 -19.52 2.89
C ALA A 115 6.90 -20.30 1.59
N ALA A 116 6.12 -19.76 0.65
CA ALA A 116 5.89 -20.35 -0.66
C ALA A 116 7.18 -20.43 -1.50
N GLU A 117 7.99 -19.36 -1.51
CA GLU A 117 9.29 -19.37 -2.18
C GLU A 117 10.24 -20.42 -1.58
N GLN A 118 10.23 -20.59 -0.26
CA GLN A 118 10.97 -21.64 0.42
C GLN A 118 10.43 -23.03 0.06
N ALA A 119 9.12 -23.21 0.01
CA ALA A 119 8.47 -24.46 -0.37
C ALA A 119 8.87 -24.88 -1.80
N ARG A 120 8.77 -23.96 -2.77
CA ARG A 120 9.15 -24.23 -4.16
C ARG A 120 10.60 -24.69 -4.30
N ARG A 121 11.51 -24.14 -3.49
CA ARG A 121 12.94 -24.53 -3.51
C ARG A 121 13.23 -25.85 -2.81
N THR A 122 12.54 -26.13 -1.70
CA THR A 122 12.90 -27.23 -0.78
C THR A 122 12.01 -28.46 -0.93
N ARG A 123 10.79 -28.27 -1.47
CA ARG A 123 9.75 -29.29 -1.65
C ARG A 123 9.00 -29.10 -2.98
N PRO A 124 9.69 -29.01 -4.14
CA PRO A 124 9.07 -28.68 -5.42
C PRO A 124 7.92 -29.63 -5.80
N GLY A 125 8.07 -30.94 -5.54
CA GLY A 125 7.00 -31.92 -5.83
C GLY A 125 5.73 -31.71 -5.02
N ALA A 126 5.85 -31.44 -3.72
CA ALA A 126 4.70 -31.17 -2.85
C ALA A 126 4.07 -29.79 -3.15
N TRP A 127 4.87 -28.83 -3.60
CA TRP A 127 4.37 -27.53 -4.05
C TRP A 127 3.56 -27.67 -5.34
N ALA A 128 4.03 -28.45 -6.32
CA ALA A 128 3.30 -28.70 -7.55
C ALA A 128 1.97 -29.44 -7.30
N GLU A 129 1.97 -30.45 -6.42
CA GLU A 129 0.74 -31.16 -6.01
C GLU A 129 -0.25 -30.21 -5.34
N LEU A 130 0.24 -29.34 -4.43
CA LEU A 130 -0.61 -28.34 -3.78
C LEU A 130 -1.21 -27.35 -4.79
N ALA A 131 -0.43 -26.87 -5.77
CA ALA A 131 -0.91 -25.96 -6.80
C ALA A 131 -2.03 -26.60 -7.64
N ASP A 132 -1.86 -27.87 -8.01
CA ASP A 132 -2.90 -28.66 -8.70
C ASP A 132 -4.16 -28.84 -7.84
N ASP A 133 -4.00 -29.15 -6.55
CA ASP A 133 -5.11 -29.33 -5.61
C ASP A 133 -5.96 -28.06 -5.43
N VAL A 134 -5.34 -26.89 -5.43
CA VAL A 134 -6.05 -25.60 -5.35
C VAL A 134 -6.48 -25.06 -6.72
N GLY A 135 -6.04 -25.69 -7.81
CA GLY A 135 -6.39 -25.33 -9.19
C GLY A 135 -5.69 -24.09 -9.73
N GLU A 136 -4.50 -23.76 -9.20
CA GLU A 136 -3.73 -22.57 -9.56
C GLU A 136 -2.39 -22.94 -10.23
N GLU A 137 -1.77 -22.00 -10.95
CA GLU A 137 -0.48 -22.24 -11.59
C GLU A 137 0.68 -22.28 -10.56
N GLU A 138 1.57 -23.27 -10.66
CA GLU A 138 2.72 -23.43 -9.74
C GLU A 138 3.61 -22.18 -9.66
N ALA A 139 3.70 -21.41 -10.75
CA ALA A 139 4.49 -20.20 -10.84
C ALA A 139 3.85 -19.02 -10.08
N ASP A 140 2.53 -19.01 -9.93
CA ASP A 140 1.74 -17.92 -9.37
C ASP A 140 1.53 -18.10 -7.87
N LEU A 141 2.63 -17.92 -7.12
CA LEU A 141 2.67 -18.14 -5.66
C LEU A 141 1.55 -17.39 -4.93
N GLY A 142 1.25 -16.16 -5.34
CA GLY A 142 0.22 -15.33 -4.71
C GLY A 142 -1.19 -15.90 -4.88
N ASP A 143 -1.47 -16.53 -6.02
CA ASP A 143 -2.78 -17.08 -6.33
C ASP A 143 -2.97 -18.41 -5.61
N VAL A 144 -1.94 -19.27 -5.61
CA VAL A 144 -1.90 -20.49 -4.77
C VAL A 144 -2.16 -20.14 -3.31
N LEU A 145 -1.44 -19.14 -2.76
CA LEU A 145 -1.59 -18.73 -1.36
C LEU A 145 -2.99 -18.19 -1.03
N ARG A 146 -3.59 -17.42 -1.95
CA ARG A 146 -4.93 -16.89 -1.80
C ARG A 146 -5.97 -18.00 -1.83
N ALA A 147 -5.84 -18.95 -2.75
CA ALA A 147 -6.74 -20.09 -2.90
C ALA A 147 -6.69 -21.01 -1.66
N GLY A 148 -5.51 -21.24 -1.09
CA GLY A 148 -5.36 -22.05 0.11
C GLY A 148 -5.66 -21.34 1.43
N GLY A 149 -5.79 -20.01 1.43
CA GLY A 149 -6.32 -19.25 2.57
C GLY A 149 -5.45 -19.24 3.83
N TRP A 150 -4.15 -19.51 3.72
CA TRP A 150 -3.24 -19.59 4.89
C TRP A 150 -2.97 -18.25 5.58
N GLU A 151 -3.25 -17.13 4.91
CA GLU A 151 -3.07 -15.80 5.52
C GLU A 151 -4.00 -15.57 6.71
N ALA A 152 -5.28 -15.97 6.61
CA ALA A 152 -6.26 -15.73 7.65
C ALA A 152 -5.87 -16.31 9.03
N PRO A 153 -5.52 -17.61 9.16
CA PRO A 153 -5.06 -18.13 10.44
C PRO A 153 -3.72 -17.54 10.88
N LEU A 154 -2.83 -17.19 9.94
CA LEU A 154 -1.53 -16.60 10.29
C LEU A 154 -1.67 -15.17 10.82
N ARG A 155 -2.69 -14.40 10.39
CA ARG A 155 -3.01 -13.07 10.95
C ARG A 155 -3.34 -13.16 12.44
N ILE A 156 -4.16 -14.13 12.83
CA ILE A 156 -4.50 -14.36 14.24
C ILE A 156 -3.24 -14.72 15.05
N ASP A 157 -2.39 -15.61 14.51
CA ASP A 157 -1.14 -15.99 15.18
C ASP A 157 -0.17 -14.79 15.32
N ALA A 158 -0.11 -13.93 14.30
CA ALA A 158 0.73 -12.72 14.30
C ALA A 158 0.22 -11.65 15.28
N GLU A 159 -1.09 -11.41 15.32
CA GLU A 159 -1.73 -10.49 16.28
C GLU A 159 -1.47 -10.95 17.72
N HIS A 160 -1.69 -12.23 18.02
CA HIS A 160 -1.38 -12.78 19.34
C HIS A 160 0.10 -12.64 19.71
N LEU A 161 1.01 -12.82 18.75
CA LEU A 161 2.44 -12.65 18.98
C LEU A 161 2.75 -11.19 19.37
N VAL A 162 2.19 -10.23 18.63
CA VAL A 162 2.34 -8.80 18.92
C VAL A 162 1.76 -8.44 20.29
N LEU A 163 0.53 -8.85 20.58
CA LEU A 163 -0.13 -8.56 21.85
C LEU A 163 0.60 -9.19 23.03
N ALA A 164 1.11 -10.42 22.88
CA ALA A 164 1.92 -11.07 23.91
C ALA A 164 3.26 -10.34 24.18
N ALA A 165 3.84 -9.71 23.16
CA ALA A 165 5.11 -9.00 23.28
C ALA A 165 4.94 -7.55 23.77
N LEU A 166 3.90 -6.84 23.30
CA LEU A 166 3.77 -5.39 23.45
C LEU A 166 2.50 -4.95 24.17
N GLY A 167 1.46 -5.79 24.28
CA GLY A 167 0.12 -5.36 24.68
C GLY A 167 0.06 -4.57 26.00
N ASP A 168 0.77 -5.06 27.02
CA ASP A 168 0.86 -4.45 28.35
C ASP A 168 2.03 -3.46 28.51
N VAL A 169 2.87 -3.32 27.48
CA VAL A 169 4.04 -2.41 27.50
C VAL A 169 3.53 -0.96 27.42
N PRO A 170 4.06 -0.04 28.26
CA PRO A 170 3.72 1.38 28.16
C PRO A 170 4.01 1.92 26.76
N LEU A 171 3.07 2.69 26.20
CA LEU A 171 3.17 3.18 24.82
C LEU A 171 4.49 3.96 24.58
N ILE A 172 4.94 4.75 25.55
CA ILE A 172 6.19 5.50 25.49
C ILE A 172 7.45 4.61 25.34
N GLU A 173 7.43 3.39 25.88
CA GLU A 173 8.54 2.44 25.74
C GLU A 173 8.53 1.80 24.35
N VAL A 174 7.32 1.50 23.83
CA VAL A 174 7.13 1.00 22.45
C VAL A 174 7.59 2.02 21.42
N GLU A 175 7.25 3.30 21.62
CA GLU A 175 7.71 4.41 20.79
C GLU A 175 9.24 4.51 20.76
N ALA A 176 9.87 4.47 21.94
CA ALA A 176 11.31 4.62 22.06
C ALA A 176 12.08 3.56 21.24
N GLU A 177 11.57 2.33 21.22
CA GLU A 177 12.12 1.23 20.40
C GLU A 177 11.84 1.44 18.90
N GLY A 178 10.67 2.00 18.55
CA GLY A 178 10.23 2.22 17.17
C GLY A 178 10.84 3.42 16.45
N LEU A 179 11.31 4.42 17.19
CA LEU A 179 11.83 5.68 16.64
C LEU A 179 12.87 5.49 15.52
N PRO A 180 13.92 4.65 15.67
CA PRO A 180 14.93 4.48 14.62
C PRO A 180 14.34 3.99 13.29
N LEU A 181 13.47 2.96 13.32
CA LEU A 181 12.86 2.41 12.12
C LEU A 181 11.82 3.36 11.51
N SER A 182 11.05 4.08 12.34
CA SER A 182 10.07 5.06 11.86
C SER A 182 10.71 6.15 10.99
N LEU A 183 11.90 6.64 11.38
CA LEU A 183 12.66 7.64 10.62
C LEU A 183 13.17 7.10 9.29
N VAL A 184 13.61 5.83 9.26
CA VAL A 184 14.03 5.17 8.03
C VAL A 184 12.84 5.06 7.07
N ARG A 185 11.68 4.61 7.55
CA ARG A 185 10.45 4.51 6.74
C ARG A 185 10.00 5.87 6.22
N ALA A 186 10.08 6.91 7.04
CA ALA A 186 9.77 8.27 6.61
C ALA A 186 10.72 8.74 5.48
N ALA A 187 12.02 8.47 5.60
CA ALA A 187 13.00 8.80 4.56
C ALA A 187 12.77 7.99 3.27
N GLU A 188 12.45 6.69 3.38
CA GLU A 188 12.08 5.85 2.23
C GLU A 188 10.83 6.37 1.52
N ALA A 189 9.81 6.78 2.27
CA ALA A 189 8.58 7.33 1.72
C ALA A 189 8.83 8.66 0.98
N VAL A 190 9.64 9.56 1.54
CA VAL A 190 10.06 10.81 0.88
C VAL A 190 10.82 10.51 -0.42
N THR A 191 11.75 9.55 -0.38
CA THR A 191 12.52 9.14 -1.55
C THR A 191 11.62 8.56 -2.63
N ARG A 192 10.66 7.69 -2.25
CA ARG A 192 9.70 7.08 -3.17
C ARG A 192 8.76 8.11 -3.78
N ALA A 193 8.27 9.07 -2.99
CA ALA A 193 7.44 10.17 -3.47
C ALA A 193 8.22 11.08 -4.43
N ALA A 194 9.49 11.35 -4.15
CA ALA A 194 10.35 12.12 -5.04
C ALA A 194 10.70 11.38 -6.35
N ALA A 195 10.68 10.03 -6.32
CA ALA A 195 10.91 9.19 -7.50
C ALA A 195 9.64 8.95 -8.33
N ALA A 196 8.45 9.31 -7.83
CA ALA A 196 7.21 9.18 -8.59
C ALA A 196 7.22 10.20 -9.75
N PRO A 197 6.92 9.78 -10.99
CA PRO A 197 6.77 10.72 -12.10
C PRO A 197 5.63 11.70 -11.77
N PRO A 198 5.76 13.00 -12.15
CA PRO A 198 4.72 13.98 -11.89
C PRO A 198 3.42 13.54 -12.56
N ASP A 199 2.33 13.56 -11.80
CA ASP A 199 0.99 13.30 -12.31
C ASP A 199 0.67 14.35 -13.39
N PRO A 200 0.33 13.96 -14.64
CA PRO A 200 -0.15 14.92 -15.63
C PRO A 200 -1.47 15.48 -15.09
N GLY A 201 -1.39 16.69 -14.54
CA GLY A 201 -2.55 17.36 -13.95
C GLY A 201 -3.75 17.40 -14.89
N PRO A 202 -4.97 17.60 -14.36
CA PRO A 202 -6.17 17.63 -15.16
C PRO A 202 -5.99 18.66 -16.29
N PRO A 203 -6.31 18.28 -17.54
CA PRO A 203 -6.15 19.20 -18.64
C PRO A 203 -7.08 20.39 -18.43
N PRO A 204 -6.63 21.60 -18.79
CA PRO A 204 -7.50 22.77 -18.75
C PRO A 204 -8.72 22.56 -19.66
N GLU A 205 -9.88 23.12 -19.28
CA GLU A 205 -11.17 22.86 -19.94
C GLU A 205 -11.18 23.23 -21.44
N ASP A 206 -10.26 24.11 -21.87
CA ASP A 206 -10.06 24.50 -23.26
C ASP A 206 -9.37 23.41 -24.11
N LEU A 207 -8.65 22.47 -23.50
CA LEU A 207 -7.96 21.35 -24.17
C LEU A 207 -8.79 20.06 -24.25
N ALA A 208 -9.96 19.98 -23.61
CA ALA A 208 -10.74 18.73 -23.53
C ALA A 208 -11.15 18.18 -24.91
N GLY A 209 -11.51 19.06 -25.85
CA GLY A 209 -11.86 18.66 -27.22
C GLY A 209 -10.65 18.17 -28.01
N SER A 210 -9.54 18.91 -27.93
CA SER A 210 -8.29 18.62 -28.62
C SER A 210 -7.63 17.33 -28.08
N LEU A 211 -7.76 17.05 -26.77
CA LEU A 211 -7.29 15.82 -26.16
C LEU A 211 -8.08 14.59 -26.59
N PHE A 212 -9.40 14.71 -26.74
CA PHE A 212 -10.21 13.62 -27.25
C PHE A 212 -9.76 13.18 -28.66
N LEU A 213 -9.44 14.16 -29.54
CA LEU A 213 -8.90 13.87 -30.87
C LEU A 213 -7.49 13.29 -30.81
N ALA A 214 -6.66 13.79 -29.88
CA ALA A 214 -5.30 13.34 -29.70
C ALA A 214 -5.20 11.90 -29.15
N GLU A 215 -6.07 11.51 -28.22
CA GLU A 215 -6.18 10.14 -27.70
C GLU A 215 -6.65 9.15 -28.78
N ALA A 216 -7.59 9.58 -29.63
CA ALA A 216 -8.04 8.81 -30.78
C ALA A 216 -6.88 8.59 -31.78
N ALA A 217 -6.10 9.63 -32.05
CA ALA A 217 -4.91 9.54 -32.90
C ALA A 217 -3.84 8.61 -32.32
N VAL A 218 -3.55 8.69 -31.01
CA VAL A 218 -2.64 7.77 -30.31
C VAL A 218 -3.10 6.33 -30.48
N THR A 219 -4.39 6.05 -30.31
CA THR A 219 -4.96 4.71 -30.48
C THR A 219 -4.83 4.21 -31.93
N ALA A 220 -5.07 5.10 -32.91
CA ALA A 220 -4.98 4.78 -34.34
C ALA A 220 -3.54 4.44 -34.81
N THR A 221 -2.51 4.95 -34.11
CA THR A 221 -1.12 4.53 -34.40
C THR A 221 -0.90 3.03 -34.23
N GLY A 222 -1.65 2.38 -33.33
CA GLY A 222 -1.47 0.98 -32.95
C GLY A 222 -0.10 0.69 -32.32
N ALA A 223 0.65 1.73 -31.92
CA ALA A 223 1.97 1.59 -31.32
C ALA A 223 1.87 1.12 -29.86
N PRO A 224 2.87 0.37 -29.35
CA PRO A 224 2.96 0.08 -27.93
C PRO A 224 3.01 1.38 -27.12
N LEU A 225 2.23 1.44 -26.05
CA LEU A 225 2.25 2.56 -25.12
C LEU A 225 3.35 2.35 -24.06
N PRO A 226 4.09 3.40 -23.65
CA PRO A 226 4.03 4.75 -24.20
C PRO A 226 4.66 4.83 -25.60
N VAL A 227 4.05 5.61 -26.50
CA VAL A 227 4.44 5.69 -27.91
C VAL A 227 5.92 6.11 -28.04
N GLY A 228 6.72 5.25 -28.67
CA GLY A 228 8.14 5.47 -28.89
C GLY A 228 8.45 6.38 -30.08
N PRO A 229 9.70 6.88 -30.19
CA PRO A 229 10.10 7.87 -31.20
C PRO A 229 9.97 7.36 -32.64
N ASP A 230 10.10 6.05 -32.85
CA ASP A 230 9.93 5.40 -34.16
C ASP A 230 8.51 5.58 -34.75
N SER A 231 7.54 5.99 -33.92
CA SER A 231 6.15 6.26 -34.32
C SER A 231 5.81 7.75 -34.37
N ALA A 232 6.78 8.66 -34.21
CA ALA A 232 6.54 10.10 -34.17
C ALA A 232 5.90 10.66 -35.46
N GLU A 233 6.43 10.30 -36.62
CA GLU A 233 5.86 10.72 -37.93
C GLU A 233 4.42 10.24 -38.08
N ARG A 234 4.17 8.96 -37.78
CA ARG A 234 2.83 8.38 -37.84
C ARG A 234 1.88 9.04 -36.84
N LEU A 235 2.35 9.39 -35.65
CA LEU A 235 1.54 10.08 -34.66
C LEU A 235 1.11 11.47 -35.15
N VAL A 236 2.01 12.22 -35.79
CA VAL A 236 1.66 13.51 -36.42
C VAL A 236 0.61 13.33 -37.51
N GLU A 237 0.79 12.35 -38.39
CA GLU A 237 -0.17 12.05 -39.46
C GLU A 237 -1.56 11.73 -38.90
N GLU A 238 -1.63 10.87 -37.87
CA GLU A 238 -2.89 10.49 -37.23
C GLU A 238 -3.53 11.69 -36.51
N MET A 239 -2.76 12.53 -35.82
CA MET A 239 -3.28 13.73 -35.15
C MET A 239 -3.96 14.68 -36.13
N LEU A 240 -3.29 15.00 -37.24
CA LEU A 240 -3.84 15.88 -38.27
C LEU A 240 -5.03 15.22 -38.99
N ALA A 241 -4.99 13.91 -39.23
CA ALA A 241 -6.08 13.17 -39.86
C ALA A 241 -7.35 13.11 -39.00
N HIS A 242 -7.19 13.08 -37.67
CA HIS A 242 -8.30 13.17 -36.72
C HIS A 242 -8.80 14.61 -36.52
N GLY A 243 -8.20 15.58 -37.21
CA GLY A 243 -8.67 16.97 -37.24
C GLY A 243 -8.13 17.83 -36.10
N LEU A 244 -7.04 17.43 -35.45
CA LEU A 244 -6.33 18.26 -34.48
C LEU A 244 -5.52 19.32 -35.23
N ASP A 245 -5.64 20.59 -34.84
CA ASP A 245 -4.83 21.64 -35.46
C ASP A 245 -3.37 21.52 -35.00
N ALA A 246 -2.44 21.74 -35.92
CA ALA A 246 -1.01 21.64 -35.64
C ALA A 246 -0.52 22.57 -34.51
N GLU A 247 -1.17 23.72 -34.33
CA GLU A 247 -0.88 24.66 -33.23
C GLU A 247 -1.34 24.13 -31.86
N GLU A 248 -2.31 23.22 -31.83
CA GLU A 248 -2.84 22.60 -30.61
C GLU A 248 -2.01 21.38 -30.18
N VAL A 249 -1.30 20.73 -31.12
CA VAL A 249 -0.51 19.52 -30.86
C VAL A 249 0.49 19.70 -29.70
N PRO A 250 1.30 20.79 -29.62
CA PRO A 250 2.22 20.98 -28.50
C PRO A 250 1.52 21.07 -27.14
N GLY A 251 0.29 21.58 -27.10
CA GLY A 251 -0.50 21.73 -25.88
C GLY A 251 -1.04 20.40 -25.34
N VAL A 252 -1.34 19.44 -26.23
CA VAL A 252 -1.89 18.13 -25.83
C VAL A 252 -0.81 17.08 -25.50
N LEU A 253 0.39 17.18 -26.09
CA LEU A 253 1.48 16.21 -25.91
C LEU A 253 1.81 15.86 -24.44
N PRO A 254 1.85 16.82 -23.49
CA PRO A 254 2.14 16.50 -22.08
C PRO A 254 1.11 15.61 -21.39
N HIS A 255 -0.07 15.45 -21.98
CA HIS A 255 -1.18 14.67 -21.44
C HIS A 255 -1.36 13.30 -22.12
N LEU A 256 -0.57 12.99 -23.14
CA LEU A 256 -0.67 11.74 -23.89
C LEU A 256 0.36 10.72 -23.39
N PRO A 257 0.06 9.41 -23.52
CA PRO A 257 1.00 8.34 -23.16
C PRO A 257 2.09 8.20 -24.23
N VAL A 258 2.95 9.21 -24.36
CA VAL A 258 4.09 9.28 -25.29
C VAL A 258 5.39 9.41 -24.51
N GLN A 259 6.49 8.89 -25.07
CA GLN A 259 7.81 9.14 -24.50
C GLN A 259 8.23 10.60 -24.74
N GLN A 260 9.03 11.18 -23.84
CA GLN A 260 9.52 12.56 -24.00
C GLN A 260 10.25 12.77 -25.35
N ALA A 261 11.07 11.80 -25.76
CA ALA A 261 11.77 11.85 -27.05
C ALA A 261 10.79 11.90 -28.24
N THR A 262 9.64 11.22 -28.14
CA THR A 262 8.58 11.26 -29.15
C THR A 262 7.92 12.64 -29.19
N ALA A 263 7.62 13.23 -28.02
CA ALA A 263 7.05 14.56 -27.94
C ALA A 263 7.98 15.62 -28.56
N ASP A 264 9.28 15.54 -28.27
CA ASP A 264 10.29 16.44 -28.83
C ASP A 264 10.39 16.29 -30.37
N GLU A 265 10.34 15.05 -30.87
CA GLU A 265 10.38 14.75 -32.31
C GLU A 265 9.12 15.26 -33.04
N VAL A 266 7.93 15.06 -32.47
CA VAL A 266 6.66 15.58 -33.00
C VAL A 266 6.72 17.11 -33.15
N VAL A 267 7.22 17.81 -32.13
CA VAL A 267 7.39 19.27 -32.18
C VAL A 267 8.40 19.68 -33.25
N ALA A 268 9.47 18.90 -33.44
CA ALA A 268 10.46 19.14 -34.48
C ALA A 268 9.87 18.96 -35.89
N ILE A 269 9.05 17.92 -36.10
CA ILE A 269 8.37 17.64 -37.38
C ILE A 269 7.42 18.79 -37.75
N LEU A 270 6.59 19.26 -36.82
CA LEU A 270 5.65 20.35 -37.07
C LEU A 270 6.37 21.65 -37.44
N ARG A 271 7.45 21.98 -36.72
CA ARG A 271 8.29 23.15 -37.02
C ARG A 271 8.96 23.05 -38.41
N ALA A 272 9.42 21.87 -38.79
CA ALA A 272 10.04 21.63 -40.10
C ALA A 272 9.04 21.73 -41.26
N ALA A 273 7.77 21.38 -41.03
CA ALA A 273 6.69 21.47 -42.02
C ALA A 273 6.19 22.92 -42.27
N GLY A 274 6.70 23.90 -41.52
CA GLY A 274 6.23 25.29 -41.59
C GLY A 274 4.82 25.49 -41.03
N ILE A 275 4.38 24.57 -40.19
CA ILE A 275 3.11 24.64 -39.48
C ILE A 275 3.44 24.93 -38.01
N GLY A 276 3.53 26.21 -37.69
CA GLY A 276 3.95 26.74 -36.39
C GLY A 276 4.80 28.01 -36.50
#